data_AF-A0A0S8B565-F1
#
_entry.id   AF-A0A0S8B565-F1
#
_cell.length_a   1.000
_cell.length_b   1.000
_cell.length_c   1.000
_cell.angle_alpha   90.00
_cell.angle_beta   90.00
_cell.angle_gamma   90.00
#
_symmetry.space_group_name_H-M   'P 1'
#
loop_
_entity.id
_entity.type
_entity.pdbx_description
1 polymer ?
#
loop_
_entity_poly.entity_id
_entity_poly.type
_entity_poly.pdbx_seq_one_letter_code
_entity_poly.pdbx_strand_id
1 'polypeptide(L)'
;CAGADIGELGGRTLMEQKRGAELGQATFAMLDRLPIPSLAIVNGYAFGGGLELALACTFRLVTPNAKLATPEIKLGLLPGYGGTQRLPRIVGEARALEMVLTGKSVDAQLALAWGLASGIVEGDENAVLEKGMAFAREFSGYSLPVLSLAREAVRRALDTPLHEGLKIEADLSTLAFNTEDAAEGTAAFVEKRKPKFKDR
;
A
#
# COMPACT_ATOMS: atom_id res chain seq x y z
N CYS A 1 7.23 -1.16 13.80
CA CYS A 1 6.84 -2.59 13.90
C CYS A 1 8.03 -3.45 13.46
N ALA A 2 8.57 -4.30 14.33
CA ALA A 2 9.79 -5.08 14.06
C ALA A 2 9.55 -6.45 13.40
N GLY A 3 8.30 -6.81 13.10
CA GLY A 3 7.93 -8.07 12.47
C GLY A 3 7.15 -8.99 13.42
N ALA A 4 7.08 -10.28 13.04
CA ALA A 4 6.48 -11.31 13.89
C ALA A 4 7.33 -11.56 15.14
N ASP A 5 6.69 -11.95 16.24
CA ASP A 5 7.39 -12.48 17.40
C ASP A 5 7.94 -13.88 17.08
N ILE A 6 9.25 -13.96 16.80
CA ILE A 6 9.92 -15.21 16.42
C ILE A 6 9.86 -16.25 17.56
N GLY A 7 9.78 -15.81 18.83
CA GLY A 7 9.63 -16.69 19.97
C GLY A 7 8.32 -17.48 19.92
N GLU A 8 7.23 -16.84 19.49
CA GLU A 8 5.90 -17.46 19.35
C GLU A 8 5.76 -18.36 18.10
N LEU A 9 6.68 -18.21 17.12
CA LEU A 9 6.72 -19.07 15.93
C LEU A 9 7.48 -20.37 16.19
N GLY A 10 8.34 -20.41 17.20
CA GLY A 10 9.08 -21.60 17.60
C GLY A 10 8.15 -22.73 18.07
N GLY A 11 8.43 -23.97 17.67
CA GLY A 11 7.72 -25.16 18.15
C GLY A 11 6.39 -25.48 17.47
N ARG A 12 5.92 -24.65 16.53
CA ARG A 12 4.75 -24.96 15.69
C ARG A 12 5.06 -26.10 14.72
N THR A 13 4.08 -26.97 14.49
CA THR A 13 4.10 -27.95 13.39
C THR A 13 4.10 -27.25 12.03
N LEU A 14 4.52 -27.95 10.97
CA LEU A 14 4.51 -27.39 9.60
C LEU A 14 3.11 -26.93 9.16
N MET A 15 2.06 -27.63 9.60
CA MET A 15 0.67 -27.25 9.30
C MET A 15 0.26 -25.98 10.03
N GLU A 16 0.67 -25.79 11.28
CA GLU A 16 0.43 -24.56 12.03
C GLU A 16 1.22 -23.38 11.46
N GLN A 17 2.45 -23.61 10.99
CA GLN A 17 3.22 -22.58 10.30
C GLN A 17 2.52 -22.10 9.02
N LYS A 18 2.05 -23.04 8.20
CA LYS A 18 1.30 -22.71 6.98
C LYS A 18 0.03 -21.92 7.31
N ARG A 19 -0.77 -22.37 8.27
CA ARG A 19 -2.00 -21.68 8.70
C ARG A 19 -1.71 -20.28 9.25
N GLY A 20 -0.63 -20.12 10.01
CA GLY A 20 -0.19 -18.82 10.51
C GLY A 20 0.19 -17.85 9.39
N ALA A 21 0.91 -18.33 8.38
CA ALA A 21 1.24 -17.54 7.20
C ALA A 21 -0.01 -17.13 6.41
N GLU A 22 -0.92 -18.08 6.15
CA GLU A 22 -2.19 -17.82 5.45
C GLU A 22 -3.06 -16.81 6.21
N LEU A 23 -3.13 -16.92 7.54
CA LEU A 23 -3.84 -15.97 8.39
C LEU A 23 -3.23 -14.57 8.32
N GLY A 24 -1.90 -14.45 8.43
CA GLY A 24 -1.21 -13.16 8.32
C GLY A 24 -1.41 -12.52 6.94
N GLN A 25 -1.27 -13.32 5.87
CA GLN A 25 -1.52 -12.88 4.49
C GLN A 25 -2.96 -12.39 4.31
N ALA A 26 -3.95 -13.16 4.79
CA ALA A 26 -5.36 -12.79 4.71
C ALA A 26 -5.66 -11.53 5.51
N THR A 27 -5.08 -11.39 6.70
CA THR A 27 -5.23 -10.21 7.57
C THR A 27 -4.68 -8.96 6.87
N PHE A 28 -3.47 -9.01 6.32
CA PHE A 28 -2.89 -7.87 5.61
C PHE A 28 -3.64 -7.58 4.30
N ALA A 29 -4.13 -8.62 3.61
CA ALA A 29 -4.98 -8.45 2.44
C ALA A 29 -6.32 -7.75 2.74
N MET A 30 -6.74 -7.63 4.00
CA MET A 30 -7.90 -6.79 4.36
C MET A 30 -7.63 -5.31 4.05
N LEU A 31 -6.40 -4.82 4.28
CA LEU A 31 -6.02 -3.43 3.95
C LEU A 31 -6.05 -3.18 2.45
N ASP A 32 -5.55 -4.16 1.68
CA ASP A 32 -5.60 -4.13 0.22
C ASP A 32 -7.06 -4.05 -0.28
N ARG A 33 -8.01 -4.66 0.42
CA ARG A 33 -9.43 -4.76 0.02
C ARG A 33 -10.33 -3.64 0.57
N LEU A 34 -9.82 -2.76 1.43
CA LEU A 34 -10.60 -1.64 1.98
C LEU A 34 -11.17 -0.79 0.85
N PRO A 35 -12.44 -0.34 0.89
CA PRO A 35 -13.01 0.51 -0.16
C PRO A 35 -12.36 1.90 -0.25
N ILE A 36 -11.54 2.26 0.75
CA ILE A 36 -10.79 3.51 0.85
C ILE A 36 -9.28 3.25 0.71
N PRO A 37 -8.50 4.22 0.20
CA PRO A 37 -7.04 4.16 0.28
C PRO A 37 -6.55 4.11 1.73
N SER A 38 -5.51 3.34 1.98
CA SER A 38 -4.83 3.21 3.27
C SER A 38 -3.43 3.82 3.21
N LEU A 39 -3.00 4.47 4.28
CA LEU A 39 -1.69 5.13 4.37
C LEU A 39 -0.92 4.57 5.57
N ALA A 40 0.26 4.01 5.32
CA ALA A 40 1.23 3.70 6.36
C ALA A 40 2.19 4.89 6.56
N ILE A 41 2.38 5.32 7.81
CA ILE A 41 3.42 6.27 8.18
C ILE A 41 4.48 5.51 8.99
N VAL A 42 5.66 5.33 8.40
CA VAL A 42 6.75 4.56 9.02
C VAL A 42 7.67 5.50 9.77
N ASN A 43 7.47 5.60 11.08
CA ASN A 43 8.29 6.39 11.99
C ASN A 43 9.31 5.50 12.74
N GLY A 44 10.34 5.02 12.03
CA GLY A 44 11.36 4.12 12.58
C GLY A 44 11.43 2.77 11.87
N TYR A 45 11.52 1.68 12.64
CA TYR A 45 11.72 0.34 12.08
C TYR A 45 10.43 -0.29 11.54
N ALA A 46 10.47 -0.72 10.28
CA ALA A 46 9.48 -1.59 9.64
C ALA A 46 10.18 -2.82 9.05
N PHE A 47 10.33 -3.87 9.85
CA PHE A 47 11.07 -5.08 9.49
C PHE A 47 10.16 -6.30 9.35
N GLY A 48 10.44 -7.15 8.37
CA GLY A 48 9.70 -8.37 8.08
C GLY A 48 8.20 -8.12 8.00
N GLY A 49 7.42 -8.78 8.84
CA GLY A 49 5.97 -8.56 8.98
C GLY A 49 5.55 -7.07 9.13
N GLY A 50 6.38 -6.22 9.74
CA GLY A 50 6.13 -4.78 9.83
C GLY A 50 6.26 -4.05 8.49
N LEU A 51 7.21 -4.45 7.65
CA LEU A 51 7.27 -3.99 6.26
C LEU A 51 6.13 -4.59 5.45
N GLU A 52 5.82 -5.87 5.61
CA GLU A 52 4.72 -6.55 4.89
C GLU A 52 3.36 -5.91 5.17
N LEU A 53 3.13 -5.46 6.41
CA LEU A 53 1.96 -4.66 6.77
C LEU A 53 1.94 -3.32 6.03
N ALA A 54 3.06 -2.59 6.00
CA ALA A 54 3.17 -1.32 5.29
C ALA A 54 3.02 -1.48 3.77
N LEU A 55 3.49 -2.60 3.20
CA LEU A 55 3.33 -2.94 1.78
C LEU A 55 1.87 -3.25 1.42
N ALA A 56 1.05 -3.68 2.38
CA ALA A 56 -0.39 -3.89 2.19
C ALA A 56 -1.20 -2.58 2.29
N CYS A 57 -0.59 -1.47 2.71
CA CYS A 57 -1.21 -0.15 2.59
C CYS A 57 -1.12 0.37 1.14
N THR A 58 -2.09 1.20 0.74
CA THR A 58 -2.08 1.84 -0.59
C THR A 58 -0.83 2.74 -0.75
N PHE A 59 -0.54 3.55 0.26
CA PHE A 59 0.58 4.47 0.28
C PHE A 59 1.47 4.28 1.51
N ARG A 60 2.70 4.75 1.40
CA ARG A 60 3.71 4.74 2.47
C ARG A 60 4.40 6.09 2.55
N LEU A 61 4.38 6.74 3.70
CA LEU A 61 5.26 7.86 4.03
C LEU A 61 6.29 7.39 5.05
N VAL A 62 7.49 7.93 4.98
CA VAL A 62 8.59 7.55 5.87
C VAL A 62 9.16 8.79 6.55
N THR A 63 9.62 8.65 7.80
CA THR A 63 10.40 9.69 8.47
C THR A 63 11.89 9.54 8.13
N PRO A 64 12.74 10.58 8.33
CA PRO A 64 14.18 10.47 8.03
C PRO A 64 14.90 9.33 8.77
N ASN A 65 14.44 8.96 9.96
CA ASN A 65 14.99 7.86 10.76
C ASN A 65 14.38 6.48 10.41
N ALA A 66 13.49 6.39 9.42
CA ALA A 66 12.87 5.14 9.04
C ALA A 66 13.88 4.15 8.45
N LYS A 67 13.71 2.86 8.79
CA LYS A 67 14.47 1.74 8.25
C LYS A 67 13.52 0.61 7.89
N LEU A 68 13.56 0.18 6.62
CA LEU A 68 12.65 -0.81 6.06
C LEU A 68 13.46 -2.04 5.63
N ALA A 69 13.05 -3.25 6.01
CA ALA A 69 13.79 -4.46 5.64
C ALA A 69 12.92 -5.72 5.63
N THR A 70 13.38 -6.74 4.90
CA THR A 70 12.90 -8.13 4.95
C THR A 70 14.06 -9.05 5.42
N PRO A 71 14.38 -9.04 6.73
CA PRO A 71 15.57 -9.71 7.25
C PRO A 71 15.40 -11.22 7.46
N GLU A 72 14.27 -11.82 7.09
CA GLU A 72 13.92 -13.23 7.31
C GLU A 72 15.00 -14.21 6.83
N ILE A 73 15.71 -13.87 5.74
CA ILE A 73 16.79 -14.70 5.19
C ILE A 73 17.92 -14.94 6.20
N LYS A 74 18.15 -14.00 7.12
CA LYS A 74 19.17 -14.11 8.18
C LYS A 74 18.80 -15.16 9.23
N LEU A 75 17.54 -15.58 9.26
CA LEU A 75 17.02 -16.65 10.11
C LEU A 75 16.84 -17.98 9.34
N GLY A 76 17.27 -18.04 8.07
CA GLY A 76 17.00 -19.18 7.19
C GLY A 76 15.53 -19.26 6.74
N LEU A 77 14.80 -18.15 6.80
CA LEU A 77 13.38 -18.05 6.43
C LEU A 77 13.20 -17.10 5.23
N LEU A 78 11.96 -16.92 4.79
CA LEU A 78 11.58 -15.95 3.77
C LEU A 78 10.35 -15.15 4.23
N PRO A 79 10.07 -13.95 3.66
CA PRO A 79 8.91 -13.15 4.03
C PRO A 79 7.59 -13.91 3.85
N GLY A 80 6.84 -14.07 4.93
CA GLY A 80 5.70 -14.99 5.01
C GLY A 80 4.33 -14.33 4.91
N TYR A 81 4.20 -13.03 5.13
CA TYR A 81 2.92 -12.30 5.14
C TYR A 81 2.64 -11.51 3.84
N GLY A 82 3.35 -11.88 2.77
CA GLY A 82 3.11 -11.41 1.40
C GLY A 82 4.19 -10.48 0.84
N GLY A 83 5.30 -10.29 1.55
CA GLY A 83 6.44 -9.46 1.13
C GLY A 83 7.04 -9.92 -0.19
N THR A 84 7.16 -11.22 -0.42
CA THR A 84 7.66 -11.79 -1.70
C THR A 84 6.73 -11.51 -2.89
N GLN A 85 5.49 -11.08 -2.63
CA GLN A 85 4.51 -10.77 -3.68
C GLN A 85 4.34 -9.26 -3.86
N ARG A 86 4.21 -8.51 -2.76
CA ARG A 86 3.95 -7.06 -2.81
C ARG A 86 5.21 -6.25 -3.12
N LEU A 87 6.36 -6.62 -2.53
CA LEU A 87 7.60 -5.87 -2.72
C LEU A 87 8.03 -5.78 -4.20
N PRO A 88 8.12 -6.87 -4.98
CA PRO A 88 8.53 -6.78 -6.38
C PRO A 88 7.52 -6.02 -7.25
N ARG A 89 6.22 -6.01 -6.89
CA ARG A 89 5.22 -5.20 -7.58
C ARG A 89 5.38 -3.69 -7.33
N ILE A 90 6.04 -3.30 -6.23
CA ILE A 90 6.25 -1.90 -5.86
C ILE A 90 7.61 -1.38 -6.34
N VAL A 91 8.70 -2.14 -6.10
CA VAL A 91 10.06 -1.67 -6.41
C VAL A 91 10.71 -2.37 -7.60
N GLY A 92 10.02 -3.32 -8.23
CA GLY A 92 10.58 -4.19 -9.25
C GLY A 92 11.36 -5.38 -8.67
N GLU A 93 11.54 -6.42 -9.50
CA GLU A 93 12.14 -7.69 -9.07
C GLU A 93 13.57 -7.54 -8.54
N ALA A 94 14.44 -6.83 -9.25
CA ALA A 94 15.86 -6.72 -8.89
C ALA A 94 16.06 -6.11 -7.49
N ARG A 95 15.37 -5.01 -7.17
CA ARG A 95 15.45 -4.34 -5.86
C ARG A 95 14.79 -5.18 -4.77
N ALA A 96 13.68 -5.85 -5.08
CA ALA A 96 13.04 -6.77 -4.14
C ALA A 96 13.97 -7.93 -3.78
N LEU A 97 14.65 -8.54 -4.77
CA LEU A 97 15.65 -9.58 -4.54
C LEU A 97 16.84 -9.05 -3.74
N GLU A 98 17.32 -7.83 -4.03
CA GLU A 98 18.39 -7.23 -3.23
C GLU A 98 18.01 -7.16 -1.75
N MET A 99 16.81 -6.68 -1.43
CA MET A 99 16.33 -6.60 -0.04
C MET A 99 16.15 -7.99 0.58
N VAL A 100 15.47 -8.91 -0.11
CA VAL A 100 15.12 -10.24 0.41
C VAL A 100 16.34 -11.14 0.57
N LEU A 101 17.25 -11.16 -0.40
CA LEU A 101 18.40 -12.07 -0.38
C LEU A 101 19.54 -11.56 0.50
N THR A 102 19.66 -10.24 0.69
CA THR A 102 20.70 -9.68 1.59
C THR A 102 20.18 -9.43 3.01
N GLY A 103 18.86 -9.31 3.19
CA GLY A 103 18.24 -8.87 4.43
C GLY A 103 18.70 -7.48 4.89
N LYS A 104 19.26 -6.66 4.00
CA LYS A 104 19.73 -5.31 4.30
C LYS A 104 18.54 -4.36 4.45
N SER A 105 18.72 -3.34 5.29
CA SER A 105 17.74 -2.28 5.45
C SER A 105 17.92 -1.19 4.39
N VAL A 106 16.79 -0.65 3.96
CA VAL A 106 16.65 0.53 3.10
C VAL A 106 16.28 1.70 4.01
N ASP A 107 16.94 2.83 3.83
CA ASP A 107 16.63 4.06 4.55
C ASP A 107 15.57 4.91 3.84
N ALA A 108 15.15 6.01 4.47
CA ALA A 108 14.09 6.86 3.96
C ALA A 108 14.37 7.41 2.55
N GLN A 109 15.60 7.83 2.28
CA GLN A 109 15.98 8.42 0.99
C GLN A 109 15.97 7.36 -0.12
N LEU A 110 16.55 6.19 0.15
CA LEU A 110 16.55 5.10 -0.80
C LEU A 110 15.13 4.53 -0.99
N ALA A 111 14.31 4.49 0.05
CA ALA A 111 12.92 4.08 -0.04
C ALA A 111 12.11 5.01 -0.95
N LEU A 112 12.31 6.33 -0.84
CA LEU A 112 11.71 7.29 -1.77
C LEU A 112 12.22 7.09 -3.19
N ALA A 113 13.54 7.00 -3.38
CA ALA A 113 14.16 6.85 -4.70
C ALA A 113 13.74 5.56 -5.43
N TRP A 114 13.42 4.50 -4.69
CA TRP A 114 12.97 3.23 -5.25
C TRP A 114 11.46 3.14 -5.47
N GLY A 115 10.69 4.14 -5.03
CA GLY A 115 9.22 4.10 -5.03
C GLY A 115 8.63 3.20 -3.93
N LEU A 116 9.46 2.73 -2.98
CA LEU A 116 9.00 1.99 -1.80
C LEU A 116 8.17 2.90 -0.88
N ALA A 117 8.51 4.19 -0.83
CA ALA A 117 7.75 5.23 -0.15
C ALA A 117 7.31 6.32 -1.15
N SER A 118 6.13 6.89 -0.91
CA SER A 118 5.54 7.99 -1.68
C SER A 118 6.10 9.36 -1.27
N GLY A 119 6.72 9.47 -0.10
CA GLY A 119 7.23 10.73 0.41
C GLY A 119 7.95 10.60 1.75
N ILE A 120 8.74 11.62 2.07
CA ILE A 120 9.43 11.75 3.37
C ILE A 120 8.75 12.85 4.17
N VAL A 121 8.40 12.56 5.42
CA VAL A 121 7.77 13.52 6.34
C VAL A 121 8.64 13.71 7.58
N GLU A 122 8.88 14.97 7.93
CA GLU A 122 9.74 15.33 9.06
C GLU A 122 8.95 16.00 10.18
N GLY A 123 9.45 15.93 11.41
CA GLY A 123 8.84 16.56 12.58
C GLY A 123 8.75 15.60 13.76
N ASP A 124 8.13 16.07 14.84
CA ASP A 124 7.70 15.20 15.93
C ASP A 124 6.52 14.32 15.50
N GLU A 125 6.07 13.44 16.39
CA GLU A 125 5.00 12.49 16.12
C GLU A 125 3.69 13.17 15.68
N ASN A 126 3.34 14.30 16.28
CA ASN A 126 2.13 15.05 15.94
C ASN A 126 2.25 15.68 14.56
N ALA A 127 3.38 16.31 14.26
CA ALA A 127 3.64 16.93 12.96
C ALA A 127 3.69 15.88 11.83
N VAL A 128 4.28 14.71 12.10
CA VAL A 128 4.30 13.58 11.16
C VAL A 128 2.89 13.08 10.87
N LEU A 129 2.05 12.94 11.89
CA LEU A 129 0.65 12.56 11.73
C LEU A 129 -0.15 13.60 10.95
N GLU A 130 0.04 14.89 11.25
CA GLU A 130 -0.62 15.99 10.54
C GLU A 130 -0.27 15.99 9.04
N LYS A 131 1.01 15.82 8.71
CA LYS A 131 1.47 15.72 7.32
C LYS A 131 0.89 14.50 6.60
N GLY A 132 0.80 13.36 7.28
CA GLY A 132 0.13 12.18 6.73
C GLY A 132 -1.36 12.40 6.48
N MET A 133 -2.05 13.08 7.41
CA MET A 133 -3.44 13.48 7.22
C MET A 133 -3.60 14.48 6.08
N ALA A 134 -2.66 15.41 5.91
CA ALA A 134 -2.66 16.36 4.81
C ALA A 134 -2.55 15.65 3.45
N PHE A 135 -1.64 14.69 3.33
CA PHE A 135 -1.53 13.83 2.14
C PHE A 135 -2.84 13.07 1.86
N ALA A 136 -3.47 12.50 2.90
CA ALA A 136 -4.75 11.82 2.74
C ALA A 136 -5.88 12.75 2.28
N ARG A 137 -5.86 14.02 2.71
CA ARG A 137 -6.85 15.05 2.32
C ARG A 137 -6.77 15.45 0.86
N GLU A 138 -5.65 15.20 0.18
CA GLU A 138 -5.52 15.48 -1.26
C GLU A 138 -6.53 14.69 -2.08
N PHE A 139 -6.86 13.46 -1.65
CA PHE A 139 -7.83 12.61 -2.33
C PHE A 139 -9.11 12.37 -1.54
N SER A 140 -9.12 12.52 -0.21
CA SER A 140 -10.31 12.23 0.60
C SER A 140 -11.49 13.19 0.37
N GLY A 141 -11.28 14.30 -0.36
CA GLY A 141 -12.33 15.24 -0.74
C GLY A 141 -12.99 14.92 -2.10
N TYR A 142 -12.55 13.85 -2.78
CA TYR A 142 -13.13 13.39 -4.04
C TYR A 142 -14.18 12.30 -3.82
N SER A 143 -14.92 11.97 -4.88
CA SER A 143 -15.96 10.94 -4.86
C SER A 143 -15.39 9.56 -4.48
N LEU A 144 -15.85 9.00 -3.37
CA LEU A 144 -15.47 7.68 -2.88
C LEU A 144 -15.70 6.55 -3.92
N PRO A 145 -16.89 6.42 -4.57
CA PRO A 145 -17.07 5.37 -5.57
C PRO A 145 -16.10 5.52 -6.75
N VAL A 146 -15.82 6.75 -7.19
CA VAL A 146 -14.87 7.00 -8.29
C VAL A 146 -13.42 6.67 -7.87
N LEU A 147 -13.01 7.03 -6.65
CA LEU A 147 -11.71 6.64 -6.10
C LEU A 147 -11.54 5.11 -6.05
N SER A 148 -12.59 4.40 -5.64
CA SER A 148 -12.60 2.94 -5.57
C SER A 148 -12.46 2.31 -6.97
N LEU A 149 -13.23 2.78 -7.95
CA LEU A 149 -13.16 2.33 -9.35
C LEU A 149 -11.79 2.60 -9.97
N ALA A 150 -11.23 3.80 -9.76
CA ALA A 150 -9.91 4.16 -10.27
C ALA A 150 -8.81 3.26 -9.68
N ARG A 151 -8.86 3.00 -8.37
CA ARG A 151 -7.89 2.11 -7.73
C ARG A 151 -8.03 0.67 -8.21
N GLU A 152 -9.24 0.18 -8.43
CA GLU A 152 -9.47 -1.16 -8.99
C GLU A 152 -8.86 -1.29 -10.40
N ALA A 153 -9.06 -0.29 -11.27
CA ALA A 153 -8.48 -0.27 -12.61
C ALA A 153 -6.95 -0.39 -12.57
N VAL A 154 -6.29 0.45 -11.75
CA VAL A 154 -4.82 0.44 -11.60
C VAL A 154 -4.31 -0.90 -11.06
N ARG A 155 -5.01 -1.50 -10.09
CA ARG A 155 -4.58 -2.77 -9.50
C ARG A 155 -4.65 -3.91 -10.49
N ARG A 156 -5.70 -3.97 -11.32
CA ARG A 156 -5.83 -5.02 -12.33
C ARG A 156 -4.83 -4.91 -13.46
N ALA A 157 -4.30 -3.72 -13.72
CA ALA A 157 -3.28 -3.51 -14.76
C ALA A 157 -2.01 -4.35 -14.54
N LEU A 158 -1.69 -4.72 -13.30
CA LEU A 158 -0.51 -5.54 -12.98
C LEU A 158 -0.75 -7.04 -13.18
N ASP A 159 -2.01 -7.49 -13.22
CA ASP A 159 -2.38 -8.91 -13.27
C ASP A 159 -3.07 -9.28 -14.61
N THR A 160 -3.20 -8.33 -15.55
CA THR A 160 -3.89 -8.55 -16.84
C THR A 160 -3.06 -8.06 -18.03
N PRO A 161 -3.14 -8.73 -19.20
CA PRO A 161 -2.56 -8.20 -20.42
C PRO A 161 -3.17 -6.83 -20.76
N LEU A 162 -2.36 -5.91 -21.28
CA LEU A 162 -2.76 -4.53 -21.55
C LEU A 162 -4.10 -4.42 -22.31
N HIS A 163 -4.31 -5.23 -23.34
CA HIS A 163 -5.54 -5.18 -24.14
C HIS A 163 -6.80 -5.59 -23.37
N GLU A 164 -6.70 -6.49 -22.38
CA GLU A 164 -7.81 -6.82 -21.48
C GLU A 164 -7.96 -5.75 -20.39
N GLY A 165 -6.85 -5.23 -19.87
CA GLY A 165 -6.84 -4.11 -18.92
C GLY A 165 -7.55 -2.87 -19.46
N LEU A 166 -7.35 -2.54 -20.74
CA LEU A 166 -8.04 -1.41 -21.39
C LEU A 166 -9.56 -1.60 -21.49
N LYS A 167 -10.05 -2.83 -21.63
CA LYS A 167 -11.50 -3.11 -21.60
C LYS A 167 -12.05 -2.92 -20.20
N ILE A 168 -11.34 -3.43 -19.19
CA ILE A 168 -11.67 -3.23 -17.77
C ILE A 168 -11.70 -1.73 -17.43
N GLU A 169 -10.72 -0.96 -17.90
CA GLU A 169 -10.67 0.49 -17.71
C GLU A 169 -11.88 1.18 -18.35
N ALA A 170 -12.26 0.81 -19.58
CA ALA A 170 -13.43 1.36 -20.25
C ALA A 170 -14.73 1.08 -19.48
N ASP A 171 -14.90 -0.14 -18.96
CA ASP A 171 -16.06 -0.52 -18.14
C ASP A 171 -16.11 0.27 -16.84
N LEU A 172 -15.00 0.31 -16.07
CA LEU A 172 -14.93 1.04 -14.79
C LEU A 172 -15.09 2.55 -14.98
N SER A 173 -14.53 3.12 -16.05
CA SER A 173 -14.70 4.52 -16.41
C SER A 173 -16.16 4.84 -16.75
N THR A 174 -16.82 3.97 -17.52
CA THR A 174 -18.25 4.11 -17.85
C THR A 174 -19.13 4.06 -16.59
N LEU A 175 -18.81 3.15 -15.66
CA LEU A 175 -19.50 3.09 -14.36
C LEU A 175 -19.29 4.38 -13.55
N ALA A 176 -18.07 4.95 -13.55
CA ALA A 176 -17.81 6.21 -12.88
C ALA A 176 -18.63 7.37 -13.46
N PHE A 177 -18.79 7.44 -14.79
CA PHE A 177 -19.63 8.44 -15.47
C PHE A 177 -21.10 8.37 -15.09
N ASN A 178 -21.58 7.21 -14.62
CA ASN A 178 -22.98 7.01 -14.23
C ASN A 178 -23.29 7.46 -12.78
N THR A 179 -22.32 7.99 -12.05
CA THR A 179 -22.51 8.47 -10.66
C THR A 179 -23.14 9.87 -10.60
N GLU A 180 -23.87 10.18 -9.52
CA GLU A 180 -24.32 11.55 -9.24
C GLU A 180 -23.11 12.49 -9.10
N ASP A 181 -22.04 11.98 -8.50
CA ASP A 181 -20.80 12.73 -8.30
C ASP A 181 -20.10 13.11 -9.61
N ALA A 182 -20.13 12.28 -10.64
CA ALA A 182 -19.59 12.65 -11.95
C ALA A 182 -20.37 13.79 -12.59
N ALA A 183 -21.71 13.78 -12.48
CA ALA A 183 -22.56 14.87 -12.95
C ALA A 183 -22.27 16.19 -12.18
N GLU A 184 -22.19 16.11 -10.85
CA GLU A 184 -21.85 17.26 -9.98
C GLU A 184 -20.44 17.80 -10.28
N GLY A 185 -19.43 16.93 -10.41
CA GLY A 185 -18.06 17.32 -10.72
C GLY A 185 -17.96 18.06 -12.05
N THR A 186 -18.64 17.53 -13.07
CA THR A 186 -18.69 18.15 -14.41
C THR A 186 -19.39 19.50 -14.37
N ALA A 187 -20.56 19.59 -13.73
CA ALA A 187 -21.30 20.84 -13.57
C ALA A 187 -20.49 21.90 -12.80
N ALA A 188 -19.91 21.50 -11.66
CA ALA A 188 -19.09 22.38 -10.83
C ALA A 188 -17.88 22.95 -11.58
N PHE A 189 -17.22 22.13 -12.43
CA PHE A 189 -16.12 22.56 -13.27
C PHE A 189 -16.56 23.62 -14.28
N VAL A 190 -17.66 23.38 -15.00
CA VAL A 190 -18.22 24.34 -15.98
C VAL A 190 -18.64 25.64 -15.29
N GLU A 191 -19.25 25.55 -14.11
CA GLU A 191 -19.72 26.68 -13.30
C GLU A 191 -18.62 27.37 -12.48
N LYS A 192 -17.37 26.87 -12.53
CA LYS A 192 -16.21 27.38 -11.79
C LYS A 192 -16.42 27.46 -10.27
N ARG A 193 -17.09 26.45 -9.71
CA ARG A 193 -17.31 26.31 -8.26
C ARG A 193 -16.66 25.02 -7.74
N LYS A 194 -16.52 24.92 -6.42
CA LYS A 194 -16.07 23.67 -5.79
C LYS A 194 -17.20 22.62 -5.87
N PRO A 195 -16.91 21.37 -6.28
CA PRO A 195 -17.89 20.31 -6.28
C PRO A 195 -18.24 19.89 -4.84
N LYS A 196 -19.44 19.35 -4.68
CA LYS A 196 -19.95 18.77 -3.43
C LYS A 196 -20.35 17.32 -3.66
N PHE A 197 -19.36 16.44 -3.62
CA PHE A 197 -19.59 15.00 -3.77
C PHE A 197 -20.36 14.43 -2.56
N LYS A 198 -21.21 13.45 -2.84
CA LYS A 198 -22.09 12.77 -1.88
C LYS A 198 -21.88 11.25 -1.86
N ASP A 199 -20.91 10.76 -2.62
CA ASP A 199 -20.55 9.35 -2.73
C ASP A 199 -21.69 8.49 -3.31
N ARG A 200 -22.33 8.99 -4.39
CA ARG A 200 -23.45 8.34 -5.09
C ARG A 200 -23.31 8.45 -6.59
#